data_AF-A0A3B9KA02-F1
#
_entry.id   AF-A0A3B9KA02-F1
#
_cell.length_a   1.000
_cell.length_b   1.000
_cell.length_c   1.000
_cell.angle_alpha   90.00
_cell.angle_beta   90.00
_cell.angle_gamma   90.00
#
_symmetry.space_group_name_H-M   'P 1'
#
loop_
_entity.id
_entity.type
_entity.pdbx_description
1 polymer ?
#
loop_
_entity_poly.entity_id
_entity_poly.type
_entity_poly.pdbx_seq_one_letter_code
_entity_poly.pdbx_strand_id
1 'polypeptide(L)'
;AIIILTAYRWDDVLEEAMQAGVDSFIPKPLFAAAVLEEFRAALRRKGGAAGKKVHKAELSGRRILLAEDVQINAEIIIMILQSRGM
;
A
#
# COMPACT_ATOMS: atom_id res chain seq x y z
N ALA A 1 -10.58 14.70 -4.36
CA ALA A 1 -9.24 14.23 -3.99
C ALA A 1 -8.30 14.53 -5.15
N ILE A 2 -7.05 14.90 -4.90
CA ILE A 2 -6.04 15.16 -5.93
C ILE A 2 -5.10 13.95 -5.97
N ILE A 3 -5.10 13.23 -7.08
CA ILE A 3 -4.26 12.04 -7.31
C ILE A 3 -3.33 12.33 -8.48
N ILE A 4 -2.02 12.15 -8.30
CA ILE A 4 -1.01 12.44 -9.33
C ILE A 4 -0.56 11.16 -10.03
N LEU A 5 -0.53 11.16 -11.37
CA LEU A 5 -0.07 10.02 -12.18
C LEU A 5 1.32 10.28 -12.76
N THR A 6 2.27 9.36 -12.59
CA THR A 6 3.65 9.68 -12.96
C THR A 6 4.54 8.45 -13.29
N ALA A 7 5.55 8.59 -14.17
CA ALA A 7 6.32 7.48 -14.79
C ALA A 7 7.65 7.02 -14.13
N TYR A 8 8.61 7.87 -13.74
CA TYR A 8 9.79 7.50 -12.93
C TYR A 8 10.28 8.56 -11.90
N ARG A 9 10.73 8.06 -10.71
CA ARG A 9 11.45 8.70 -9.57
C ARG A 9 10.77 9.88 -8.86
N TRP A 10 10.33 9.65 -7.62
CA TRP A 10 9.47 10.57 -6.84
C TRP A 10 9.94 10.86 -5.43
N ASP A 11 10.95 10.15 -4.91
CA ASP A 11 11.28 10.23 -3.49
C ASP A 11 11.53 11.68 -3.05
N ASP A 12 12.09 12.50 -3.95
CA ASP A 12 12.38 13.92 -3.72
C ASP A 12 11.14 14.85 -3.84
N VAL A 13 10.12 14.50 -4.63
CA VAL A 13 8.95 15.37 -4.93
C VAL A 13 7.70 14.93 -4.16
N LEU A 14 7.68 13.68 -3.69
CA LEU A 14 6.57 13.09 -2.97
C LEU A 14 6.28 13.85 -1.68
N GLU A 15 7.33 14.18 -0.92
CA GLU A 15 7.20 14.86 0.36
C GLU A 15 6.64 16.28 0.20
N GLU A 16 7.17 17.06 -0.75
CA GLU A 16 6.69 18.41 -1.05
C GLU A 16 5.23 18.40 -1.52
N ALA A 17 4.87 17.46 -2.40
CA ALA A 17 3.52 17.38 -2.94
C ALA A 17 2.50 16.91 -1.89
N MET A 18 2.90 15.99 -0.99
CA MET A 18 2.06 15.63 0.16
C MET A 18 1.85 16.82 1.09
N GLN A 19 2.90 17.63 1.36
CA GLN A 19 2.77 18.87 2.15
C GLN A 19 1.87 19.91 1.48
N ALA A 20 1.84 19.95 0.15
CA ALA A 20 0.94 20.82 -0.63
C ALA A 20 -0.52 20.34 -0.68
N GLY A 21 -0.84 19.19 -0.07
CA GLY A 21 -2.21 18.69 0.04
C GLY A 21 -2.64 17.69 -1.04
N VAL A 22 -1.70 17.06 -1.73
CA VAL A 22 -1.99 15.93 -2.63
C VAL A 22 -2.43 14.72 -1.81
N ASP A 23 -3.51 14.06 -2.26
CA ASP A 23 -4.09 12.93 -1.54
C ASP A 23 -3.33 11.61 -1.81
N SER A 24 -2.81 11.40 -3.04
CA SER A 24 -2.02 10.21 -3.41
C SER A 24 -1.41 10.23 -4.82
N PHE A 25 -0.67 9.16 -5.15
CA PHE A 25 0.05 8.98 -6.42
C PHE A 25 -0.20 7.61 -7.03
N ILE A 26 -0.17 7.52 -8.37
CA ILE A 26 -0.24 6.25 -9.11
C ILE A 26 0.89 6.19 -10.15
N PRO A 27 1.77 5.17 -10.08
CA PRO A 27 2.84 5.02 -11.06
C PRO A 27 2.31 4.54 -12.41
N LYS A 28 2.97 4.95 -13.50
CA LYS A 28 2.76 4.36 -14.83
C LYS A 28 3.57 3.07 -14.99
N PRO A 29 3.08 2.08 -15.79
CA PRO A 29 1.83 2.11 -16.54
C PRO A 29 0.61 1.98 -15.63
N LEU A 30 -0.48 2.65 -16.02
CA LEU A 30 -1.69 2.73 -15.21
C LEU A 30 -2.48 1.43 -15.30
N PHE A 31 -2.63 0.74 -14.17
CA PHE A 31 -3.51 -0.43 -14.07
C PHE A 31 -4.87 -0.04 -13.49
N ALA A 32 -5.96 -0.49 -14.10
CA ALA A 32 -7.32 -0.17 -13.65
C ALA A 32 -7.57 -0.57 -12.19
N ALA A 33 -7.00 -1.70 -11.75
CA ALA A 33 -7.08 -2.15 -10.36
C ALA A 33 -6.40 -1.16 -9.39
N ALA A 34 -5.22 -0.65 -9.74
CA ALA A 34 -4.49 0.32 -8.92
C ALA A 34 -5.25 1.65 -8.79
N VAL A 35 -5.90 2.11 -9.87
CA VAL A 35 -6.75 3.30 -9.87
C VAL A 35 -7.95 3.12 -8.94
N LEU A 36 -8.63 1.98 -9.02
CA LEU A 36 -9.82 1.71 -8.23
C LEU A 36 -9.50 1.65 -6.73
N GLU A 37 -8.40 0.99 -6.37
CA GLU A 37 -7.94 0.92 -4.98
C GLU A 37 -7.55 2.30 -4.43
N GLU A 38 -6.82 3.10 -5.20
CA GLU A 38 -6.39 4.42 -4.75
C GLU A 38 -7.58 5.39 -4.61
N PHE A 39 -8.55 5.29 -5.52
CA PHE A 39 -9.79 6.06 -5.41
C PHE A 39 -10.62 5.66 -4.18
N ARG A 40 -10.74 4.35 -3.90
CA ARG A 40 -11.38 3.86 -2.67
C ARG A 40 -10.67 4.36 -1.42
N ALA A 41 -9.34 4.33 -1.39
CA ALA A 41 -8.55 4.82 -0.27
C ALA A 41 -8.73 6.33 -0.06
N ALA A 42 -8.68 7.12 -1.14
CA ALA A 42 -8.91 8.56 -1.10
C ALA A 42 -10.32 8.93 -0.61
N LEU A 43 -11.35 8.20 -1.05
CA LEU A 43 -12.72 8.39 -0.57
C LEU A 43 -12.87 8.02 0.91
N ARG A 44 -12.22 6.94 1.39
CA ARG A 44 -12.20 6.58 2.81
C ARG A 44 -11.55 7.66 3.68
N ARG A 45 -10.48 8.31 3.19
CA ARG A 45 -9.79 9.41 3.88
C ARG A 45 -10.67 10.68 3.99
N LYS A 46 -11.37 11.06 2.91
CA LYS A 46 -12.22 12.27 2.90
C LYS A 46 -13.60 12.07 3.53
N GLY A 47 -14.12 10.85 3.52
CA GLY A 47 -15.50 10.55 3.88
C GLY A 47 -15.82 10.52 5.37
N GLY A 48 -14.88 10.83 6.28
CA GLY A 48 -15.14 10.89 7.73
C GLY A 48 -15.87 9.67 8.29
N ALA A 49 -15.82 8.53 7.59
CA ALA A 49 -16.47 7.33 8.04
C ALA A 49 -15.69 6.91 9.28
N ALA A 50 -16.41 6.74 10.39
CA ALA A 50 -15.99 5.96 11.53
C ALA A 50 -15.58 4.56 11.04
N GLY A 51 -14.41 4.48 10.42
CA GLY A 51 -13.81 3.26 9.98
C GLY A 51 -13.53 2.53 11.26
N LYS A 52 -14.25 1.42 11.49
CA LYS A 52 -13.81 0.37 12.42
C LYS A 52 -12.30 0.38 12.37
N LYS A 53 -11.64 0.76 13.47
CA LYS A 53 -10.20 0.57 13.61
C LYS A 53 -10.01 -0.88 13.20
N VAL A 54 -9.42 -1.10 12.03
CA VAL A 54 -9.09 -2.44 11.60
C VAL A 54 -8.03 -2.83 12.59
N HIS A 55 -8.44 -3.52 13.65
CA HIS A 55 -7.52 -4.12 14.58
C HIS A 55 -6.70 -5.05 13.73
N LYS A 56 -5.47 -4.63 13.41
CA LYS A 56 -4.50 -5.50 12.77
C LYS A 56 -4.42 -6.73 13.68
N ALA A 57 -4.62 -7.90 13.09
CA ALA A 57 -4.45 -9.14 13.84
C ALA A 57 -3.02 -9.13 14.40
N GLU A 58 -2.88 -9.42 15.69
CA GLU A 58 -1.58 -9.64 16.30
C GLU A 58 -1.07 -11.00 15.82
N LEU A 59 0.01 -10.99 15.05
CA LEU A 59 0.57 -12.18 14.43
C LEU A 59 1.87 -12.64 15.11
N SER A 60 2.35 -11.91 16.12
CA SER A 60 3.54 -12.29 16.88
C SER A 60 3.44 -13.72 17.41
N GLY A 61 4.43 -14.55 17.11
CA GLY A 61 4.50 -15.96 17.53
C GLY A 61 3.50 -16.91 16.87
N ARG A 62 2.77 -16.47 15.83
CA ARG A 62 1.87 -17.34 15.06
C ARG A 62 2.59 -18.00 13.89
N ARG A 63 2.10 -19.16 13.46
CA ARG A 63 2.56 -19.81 12.22
C ARG A 63 1.72 -19.32 11.04
N ILE A 64 2.38 -18.80 10.02
CA ILE A 64 1.76 -18.30 8.79
C ILE A 64 1.87 -19.37 7.71
N LEU A 65 0.74 -19.74 7.09
CA LEU A 65 0.73 -20.57 5.89
C LEU A 65 0.85 -19.67 4.66
N LEU A 66 1.95 -19.81 3.93
CA LEU A 66 2.20 -19.08 2.68
C LEU A 66 1.86 -19.98 1.50
N ALA A 67 0.98 -19.51 0.62
CA ALA A 67 0.61 -20.19 -0.61
C ALA A 67 1.07 -19.34 -1.80
N GLU A 68 2.20 -19.73 -2.39
CA GLU A 68 2.79 -19.07 -3.55
C GLU A 68 3.09 -20.14 -4.61
N ASP A 69 2.82 -19.80 -5.87
CA ASP A 69 3.04 -20.67 -7.03
C ASP A 69 4.43 -20.47 -7.65
N VAL A 70 5.11 -19.38 -7.31
CA VAL A 70 6.48 -19.09 -7.74
C VAL A 70 7.43 -19.13 -6.55
N GLN A 71 8.44 -19.99 -6.62
CA GLN A 71 9.40 -20.20 -5.53
C GLN A 71 10.09 -18.90 -5.08
N ILE A 72 10.51 -18.05 -6.01
CA ILE A 72 11.20 -16.79 -5.66
C ILE A 72 10.30 -15.84 -4.86
N ASN A 73 8.99 -15.82 -5.15
CA ASN A 73 8.05 -15.00 -4.39
C ASN A 73 7.93 -15.52 -2.96
N ALA A 74 7.89 -16.84 -2.79
CA ALA A 74 7.88 -17.46 -1.47
C ALA A 74 9.12 -17.06 -0.65
N GLU A 75 10.31 -17.13 -1.25
CA GLU A 75 11.57 -16.74 -0.59
C GLU A 75 11.60 -15.26 -0.19
N ILE A 76 11.17 -14.36 -1.09
CA ILE A 76 11.08 -12.92 -0.81
C ILE A 76 10.11 -12.65 0.34
N ILE A 77 8.93 -13.27 0.34
CA ILE A 77 7.92 -13.06 1.38
C ILE A 77 8.42 -13.58 2.73
N ILE A 78 9.08 -14.74 2.77
CA ILE A 78 9.69 -15.28 4.00
C ILE A 78 10.72 -14.30 4.57
N MET A 79 11.61 -13.76 3.73
CA MET A 79 12.62 -12.78 4.16
C MET A 79 11.97 -11.53 4.77
N ILE A 80 10.92 -11.01 4.13
CA ILE A 80 10.19 -9.84 4.63
C ILE A 80 9.52 -10.15 5.98
N LEU A 81 8.88 -11.31 6.12
CA LEU A 81 8.22 -11.72 7.36
C LEU A 81 9.24 -11.83 8.51
N GLN A 82 10.37 -12.49 8.27
CA GLN A 82 11.46 -12.62 9.25
C GLN A 82 12.03 -11.27 9.68
N SER A 83 12.24 -10.33 8.74
CA SER A 83 12.73 -8.97 9.06
C SER A 83 11.81 -8.19 10.00
N ARG A 84 10.53 -8.58 10.06
CA ARG A 84 9.49 -7.98 10.90
C ARG A 84 9.24 -8.77 12.18
N GLY A 85 10.04 -9.81 12.45
CA GLY A 85 9.88 -10.68 13.63
C GLY A 85 8.69 -11.63 13.55
N MET A 86 8.25 -11.97 12.33
CA MET A 86 7.20 -12.95 12.06
C MET A 86 7.78 -14.29 11.61
#